data_AF-A0A0N4UG71-F1
#
_entry.id   AF-A0A0N4UG71-F1
#
_cell.length_a   1.000
_cell.length_b   1.000
_cell.length_c   1.000
_cell.angle_alpha   90.00
_cell.angle_beta   90.00
_cell.angle_gamma   90.00
#
_symmetry.space_group_name_H-M   'P 1'
#
loop_
_entity.id
_entity.type
_entity.pdbx_description
1 polymer ?
#
loop_
_entity_poly.entity_id
_entity_poly.type
_entity_poly.pdbx_seq_one_letter_code
_entity_poly.pdbx_strand_id
1 'polypeptide(L)'
;MLHSFYPAMLHTLWLDQFNYPTITYHWYFINLRFPYSLYYLESCRRRAQAYVESRGRTEKQLICDAVEAINLIAVKLGENKYFYGDKPTSLDALIFGYLAPILKLPLPSDRLQQHILGCPNLVRFIESIISIYLPLNEKPFSYLQREKSQKNFHFAFYYSILFPFQNRLNETLLFCIGAVSLSVFFAIHLGLITIQDKVASVEINDDL
;
A
#
# COMPACT_ATOMS: atom_id res chain seq x y z
N MET A 1 17.43 -16.07 10.22
CA MET A 1 17.43 -15.52 8.85
C MET A 1 16.15 -14.76 8.55
N LEU A 2 14.98 -15.43 8.43
CA LEU A 2 13.75 -14.75 8.01
C LEU A 2 13.17 -13.77 9.05
N HIS A 3 13.43 -13.98 10.34
CA HIS A 3 12.99 -13.07 11.40
C HIS A 3 13.53 -11.64 11.27
N SER A 4 14.72 -11.49 10.67
CA SER A 4 15.35 -10.18 10.42
C SER A 4 14.85 -9.55 9.12
N PHE A 5 14.52 -10.38 8.11
CA PHE A 5 14.02 -9.92 6.82
C PHE A 5 12.58 -9.42 6.87
N TYR A 6 11.71 -10.12 7.61
CA TYR A 6 10.28 -9.82 7.64
C TYR A 6 9.92 -8.39 8.06
N PRO A 7 10.50 -7.81 9.13
CA PRO A 7 10.23 -6.41 9.50
C PRO A 7 10.62 -5.42 8.40
N ALA A 8 11.73 -5.65 7.70
CA ALA A 8 12.19 -4.78 6.62
C ALA A 8 11.24 -4.86 5.41
N MET A 9 10.84 -6.07 5.02
CA MET A 9 9.84 -6.28 3.98
C MET A 9 8.52 -5.57 4.32
N LEU A 10 8.08 -5.69 5.58
CA LEU A 10 6.85 -5.08 6.06
C LEU A 10 6.93 -3.55 6.03
N HIS A 11 8.05 -2.98 6.46
CA HIS A 11 8.32 -1.55 6.36
C HIS A 11 8.28 -1.08 4.90
N THR A 12 9.05 -1.73 4.01
CA THR A 12 9.14 -1.38 2.59
C THR A 12 7.80 -1.45 1.86
N LEU A 13 6.90 -2.36 2.22
CA LEU A 13 5.61 -2.52 1.55
C LEU A 13 4.50 -1.64 2.15
N TRP A 14 4.47 -1.47 3.48
CA TRP A 14 3.31 -0.87 4.18
C TRP A 14 3.57 0.49 4.82
N LEU A 15 4.83 0.79 5.16
CA LEU A 15 5.19 1.99 5.92
C LEU A 15 5.97 2.99 5.08
N ASP A 16 6.68 2.53 4.06
CA ASP A 16 7.41 3.42 3.15
C ASP A 16 6.45 4.36 2.42
N GLN A 17 6.78 5.65 2.50
CA GLN A 17 5.96 6.76 2.00
C GLN A 17 5.81 6.76 0.48
N PHE A 18 6.75 6.15 -0.25
CA PHE A 18 6.70 6.07 -1.70
C PHE A 18 6.04 4.76 -2.16
N ASN A 19 6.47 3.62 -1.63
CA ASN A 19 5.98 2.31 -2.07
C ASN A 19 4.51 2.06 -1.72
N TYR A 20 4.06 2.47 -0.52
CA TYR A 20 2.70 2.21 -0.07
C TYR A 20 1.63 2.85 -0.98
N PRO A 21 1.59 4.18 -1.18
CA PRO A 21 0.52 4.80 -1.98
C PRO A 21 0.59 4.43 -3.46
N THR A 22 1.79 4.18 -3.99
CA THR A 22 1.99 3.93 -5.42
C THR A 22 1.65 2.50 -5.82
N ILE A 23 2.12 1.50 -5.06
CA ILE A 23 2.03 0.09 -5.43
C ILE A 23 1.10 -0.66 -4.48
N THR A 24 1.45 -0.76 -3.19
CA THR A 24 0.73 -1.64 -2.25
C THR A 24 -0.74 -1.24 -2.13
N TYR A 25 -1.02 0.03 -1.88
CA TYR A 25 -2.38 0.55 -1.76
C TYR A 25 -3.17 0.31 -3.05
N HIS A 26 -2.58 0.65 -4.21
CA HIS A 26 -3.21 0.46 -5.52
C HIS A 26 -3.60 -0.99 -5.80
N TRP A 27 -2.67 -1.92 -5.62
CA TRP A 27 -2.87 -3.33 -5.91
C TRP A 27 -3.93 -3.97 -5.01
N TYR A 28 -3.89 -3.70 -3.71
CA TYR A 28 -4.89 -4.22 -2.79
C TYR A 28 -6.24 -3.56 -3.00
N PHE A 29 -6.29 -2.25 -3.24
CA PHE A 29 -7.55 -1.54 -3.45
C PHE A 29 -8.30 -2.06 -4.67
N ILE A 30 -7.61 -2.29 -5.77
CA ILE A 30 -8.22 -2.76 -7.03
C ILE A 30 -8.75 -4.20 -6.94
N ASN A 31 -8.10 -5.03 -6.13
CA ASN A 31 -8.46 -6.44 -6.03
C ASN A 31 -9.46 -6.73 -4.91
N LEU A 32 -9.72 -5.77 -4.02
CA LEU A 32 -10.68 -5.90 -2.93
C LEU A 32 -11.96 -5.11 -3.23
N ARG A 33 -13.10 -5.62 -2.72
CA ARG A 33 -14.39 -4.94 -2.87
C ARG A 33 -14.45 -3.70 -1.98
N PHE A 34 -14.82 -2.55 -2.55
CA PHE A 34 -15.18 -1.37 -1.76
C PHE A 34 -16.48 -1.63 -0.96
N PRO A 35 -16.60 -1.22 0.32
CA PRO A 35 -15.64 -0.44 1.13
C PRO A 35 -14.68 -1.29 1.99
N TYR A 36 -14.79 -2.62 1.92
CA TYR A 36 -13.93 -3.54 2.68
C TYR A 36 -12.43 -3.34 2.39
N SER A 37 -12.09 -2.96 1.16
CA SER A 37 -10.72 -2.61 0.76
C SER A 37 -10.07 -1.58 1.68
N LEU A 38 -10.80 -0.54 2.08
CA LEU A 38 -10.28 0.53 2.94
C LEU A 38 -10.00 0.05 4.36
N TYR A 39 -10.97 -0.64 4.96
CA TYR A 39 -10.83 -1.19 6.30
C TYR A 39 -9.67 -2.20 6.36
N TYR A 40 -9.59 -3.10 5.38
CA TYR A 40 -8.54 -4.10 5.32
C TYR A 40 -7.15 -3.46 5.20
N LEU A 41 -7.00 -2.50 4.27
CA LEU A 41 -5.74 -1.79 4.05
C LEU A 41 -5.27 -1.05 5.31
N GLU A 42 -6.17 -0.34 5.98
CA GLU A 42 -5.87 0.38 7.21
C GLU A 42 -5.52 -0.57 8.37
N SER A 43 -6.26 -1.68 8.51
CA SER A 43 -5.97 -2.69 9.52
C SER A 43 -4.60 -3.35 9.32
N CYS A 44 -4.28 -3.73 8.08
CA CYS A 44 -2.97 -4.28 7.72
C CYS A 44 -1.85 -3.28 7.98
N ARG A 45 -2.04 -2.01 7.60
CA ARG A 45 -1.06 -0.95 7.84
C ARG A 45 -0.83 -0.71 9.34
N ARG A 46 -1.88 -0.63 10.15
CA ARG A 46 -1.75 -0.50 11.61
C ARG A 46 -1.02 -1.67 12.25
N ARG A 47 -1.33 -2.90 11.81
CA ARG A 47 -0.61 -4.11 12.27
C ARG A 47 0.85 -4.09 11.87
N ALA A 48 1.15 -3.64 10.64
CA ALA A 48 2.51 -3.48 10.15
C ALA A 48 3.29 -2.46 10.98
N GLN A 49 2.68 -1.30 11.24
CA GLN A 49 3.24 -0.23 12.04
C GLN A 49 3.54 -0.70 13.46
N ALA A 50 2.55 -1.28 14.15
CA ALA A 50 2.73 -1.81 15.50
C ALA A 50 3.83 -2.88 15.58
N TYR A 51 3.96 -3.75 14.56
CA TYR A 51 5.00 -4.77 14.51
C TYR A 51 6.40 -4.16 14.34
N VAL A 52 6.56 -3.19 13.44
CA VAL A 52 7.86 -2.53 13.21
C VAL A 52 8.26 -1.66 14.41
N GLU A 53 7.31 -0.92 14.99
CA GLU A 53 7.53 -0.12 16.21
C GLU A 53 7.93 -1.01 17.39
N SER A 54 7.33 -2.20 17.53
CA SER A 54 7.70 -3.15 18.60
C SER A 54 9.15 -3.64 18.52
N ARG A 55 9.79 -3.54 17.35
CA ARG A 55 11.20 -3.90 17.17
C ARG A 55 12.15 -2.78 17.60
N GLY A 56 11.68 -1.54 17.70
CA GLY A 56 12.51 -0.39 18.07
C GLY A 56 13.70 -0.13 17.14
N ARG A 57 13.64 -0.60 15.89
CA ARG A 57 14.71 -0.47 14.89
C ARG A 57 14.39 0.68 13.93
N THR A 58 15.41 1.45 13.56
CA THR A 58 15.30 2.46 12.51
C THR A 58 15.20 1.78 11.12
N GLU A 59 14.53 2.41 10.15
CA GLU A 59 14.47 1.94 8.75
C GLU A 59 15.84 1.48 8.22
N LYS A 60 16.89 2.28 8.40
CA LYS A 60 18.24 1.93 7.95
C LYS A 60 18.75 0.62 8.56
N GLN A 61 18.49 0.39 9.85
CA GLN A 61 18.89 -0.84 10.54
C GLN A 61 18.10 -2.04 10.00
N LEU A 62 16.79 -1.88 9.78
CA LEU A 62 15.95 -2.92 9.19
C LEU A 62 16.45 -3.34 7.82
N ILE A 63 16.81 -2.37 6.97
CA ILE A 63 17.36 -2.64 5.64
C ILE A 63 18.71 -3.37 5.75
N CYS A 64 19.61 -2.93 6.63
CA CYS A 64 20.89 -3.61 6.86
C CYS A 64 20.71 -5.06 7.34
N ASP A 65 19.84 -5.28 8.32
CA ASP A 65 19.53 -6.61 8.87
C ASP A 65 18.94 -7.54 7.79
N ALA A 66 18.10 -6.99 6.89
CA ALA A 66 17.53 -7.73 5.79
C ALA A 66 18.55 -8.04 4.69
N VAL A 67 19.47 -7.12 4.40
CA VAL A 67 20.59 -7.32 3.47
C VAL A 67 21.50 -8.45 3.96
N GLU A 68 21.86 -8.47 5.23
CA GLU A 68 22.62 -9.57 5.84
C GLU A 68 21.87 -10.90 5.70
N ALA A 69 20.55 -10.90 5.99
CA ALA A 69 19.73 -12.10 5.83
C ALA A 69 19.69 -12.59 4.38
N ILE A 70 19.58 -11.70 3.39
CA ILE A 70 19.63 -12.04 1.96
C ILE A 70 20.99 -12.67 1.61
N ASN A 71 22.09 -12.09 2.09
CA ASN A 71 23.43 -12.62 1.85
C ASN A 71 23.61 -14.03 2.43
N LEU A 72 23.12 -14.28 3.64
CA LEU A 72 23.14 -15.62 4.24
C LEU A 72 22.32 -16.62 3.44
N ILE A 73 21.15 -16.21 2.94
CA ILE A 73 20.30 -17.04 2.08
C ILE A 73 21.01 -17.33 0.75
N ALA A 74 21.66 -16.33 0.13
CA ALA A 74 22.42 -16.49 -1.10
C ALA A 74 23.59 -17.46 -0.91
N VAL A 75 24.36 -17.33 0.17
CA VAL A 75 25.46 -18.25 0.50
C VAL A 75 24.94 -19.66 0.76
N LYS A 76 23.82 -19.79 1.47
CA LYS A 76 23.24 -21.10 1.79
C LYS A 76 22.70 -21.81 0.55
N LEU A 77 22.15 -21.08 -0.43
CA LEU A 77 21.74 -21.64 -1.71
C LEU A 77 22.97 -22.04 -2.54
N GLY A 78 23.98 -21.17 -2.60
CA GLY A 78 25.18 -21.37 -3.41
C GLY A 78 24.82 -21.55 -4.88
N GLU A 79 25.35 -22.61 -5.48
CA GLU A 79 25.06 -23.00 -6.87
C GLU A 79 23.92 -24.02 -7.00
N ASN A 80 23.32 -24.44 -5.89
CA ASN A 80 22.26 -25.44 -5.92
C ASN A 80 20.96 -24.86 -6.49
N LYS A 81 20.15 -25.74 -7.09
CA LYS A 81 18.82 -25.37 -7.58
C LYS A 81 17.83 -25.11 -6.44
N TYR A 82 17.94 -25.88 -5.36
CA TYR A 82 17.14 -25.75 -4.14
C TYR A 82 18.04 -25.87 -2.90
N PHE A 83 17.53 -25.51 -1.73
CA PHE A 83 18.34 -25.44 -0.50
C PHE A 83 18.86 -26.80 0.02
N TYR A 84 18.14 -27.90 -0.23
CA TYR A 84 18.44 -29.22 0.33
C TYR A 84 18.53 -30.34 -0.73
N GLY A 85 18.85 -30.00 -1.98
CA GLY A 85 19.07 -30.98 -3.06
C GLY A 85 18.28 -30.66 -4.31
N ASP A 86 17.80 -31.70 -5.01
CA ASP A 86 17.17 -31.57 -6.35
C ASP A 86 15.65 -31.36 -6.32
N LYS A 87 15.01 -31.46 -5.15
CA LYS A 87 13.57 -31.28 -4.99
C LYS A 87 13.28 -30.06 -4.11
N PRO A 88 12.24 -29.26 -4.42
CA PRO A 88 11.88 -28.13 -3.58
C PRO A 88 11.37 -28.62 -2.22
N THR A 89 11.70 -27.87 -1.18
CA THR A 89 11.24 -28.09 0.18
C THR A 89 10.30 -26.96 0.61
N SER A 90 9.65 -27.12 1.77
CA SER A 90 8.85 -26.05 2.37
C SER A 90 9.67 -24.78 2.65
N LEU A 91 10.98 -24.92 2.89
CA LEU A 91 11.89 -23.80 3.07
C LEU A 91 12.10 -23.03 1.76
N ASP A 92 12.23 -23.71 0.61
CA ASP A 92 12.30 -23.06 -0.70
C ASP A 92 11.03 -22.24 -0.98
N ALA A 93 9.85 -22.83 -0.72
CA ALA A 93 8.57 -22.15 -0.88
C ALA A 93 8.43 -20.93 0.03
N LEU A 94 8.91 -21.04 1.28
CA LEU A 94 8.88 -19.95 2.25
C LEU A 94 9.78 -18.79 1.80
N ILE A 95 11.04 -19.08 1.44
CA ILE A 95 12.01 -18.07 0.97
C ILE A 95 11.52 -17.42 -0.31
N PHE A 96 11.00 -18.22 -1.24
CA PHE A 96 10.35 -17.72 -2.46
C PHE A 96 9.23 -16.73 -2.14
N GLY A 97 8.33 -17.09 -1.22
CA GLY A 97 7.21 -16.23 -0.81
C GLY A 97 7.64 -14.88 -0.25
N TYR A 98 8.82 -14.79 0.38
CA TYR A 98 9.37 -13.54 0.89
C TYR A 98 10.12 -12.73 -0.17
N LEU A 99 10.96 -13.38 -0.99
CA LEU A 99 11.83 -12.67 -1.93
C LEU A 99 11.13 -12.32 -3.24
N ALA A 100 10.22 -13.17 -3.73
CA ALA A 100 9.58 -12.97 -5.03
C ALA A 100 8.75 -11.69 -5.11
N PRO A 101 7.94 -11.30 -4.10
CA PRO A 101 7.21 -10.02 -4.14
C PRO A 101 8.17 -8.82 -4.20
N ILE A 102 9.24 -8.82 -3.41
CA ILE A 102 10.22 -7.72 -3.42
C ILE A 102 10.95 -7.65 -4.76
N LEU A 103 11.28 -8.78 -5.38
CA LEU A 103 11.95 -8.80 -6.67
C LEU A 103 11.04 -8.37 -7.82
N LYS A 104 9.76 -8.80 -7.82
CA LYS A 104 8.85 -8.62 -8.97
C LYS A 104 7.97 -7.37 -8.87
N LEU A 105 7.78 -6.76 -7.70
CA LEU A 105 7.03 -5.52 -7.57
C LEU A 105 7.87 -4.33 -8.08
N PRO A 106 7.30 -3.41 -8.88
CA PRO A 106 7.99 -2.20 -9.33
C PRO A 106 8.00 -1.14 -8.22
N LEU A 107 8.85 -1.33 -7.20
CA LEU A 107 8.90 -0.46 -6.02
C LEU A 107 9.68 0.83 -6.31
N PRO A 108 9.13 2.04 -6.04
CA PRO A 108 9.89 3.29 -6.13
C PRO A 108 11.13 3.35 -5.23
N SER A 109 11.03 2.84 -4.01
CA SER A 109 12.15 2.67 -3.09
C SER A 109 12.60 1.21 -3.17
N ASP A 110 13.64 1.00 -3.96
CA ASP A 110 14.07 -0.29 -4.48
C ASP A 110 15.32 -0.86 -3.78
N ARG A 111 15.75 -0.29 -2.65
CA ARG A 111 17.01 -0.68 -1.98
C ARG A 111 17.16 -2.19 -1.76
N LEU A 112 16.10 -2.85 -1.25
CA LEU A 112 16.10 -4.30 -1.05
C LEU A 112 16.01 -5.06 -2.37
N GLN A 113 15.25 -4.55 -3.33
CA GLN A 113 15.11 -5.14 -4.66
C GLN A 113 16.45 -5.14 -5.41
N GLN A 114 17.18 -4.03 -5.37
CA GLN A 114 18.52 -3.91 -5.96
C GLN A 114 19.52 -4.88 -5.35
N HIS A 115 19.46 -5.09 -4.02
CA HIS A 115 20.33 -6.06 -3.37
C HIS A 115 20.03 -7.50 -3.81
N ILE A 116 18.74 -7.88 -3.92
CA ILE A 116 18.37 -9.20 -4.44
C ILE A 116 18.81 -9.36 -5.91
N LEU A 117 18.65 -8.32 -6.73
CA LEU A 117 19.13 -8.30 -8.12
C LEU A 117 20.65 -8.47 -8.21
N GLY A 118 21.40 -7.98 -7.23
CA GLY A 118 22.84 -8.20 -7.10
C GLY A 118 23.24 -9.64 -6.75
N CYS A 119 22.30 -10.51 -6.36
CA CYS A 119 22.52 -11.92 -6.08
C CYS A 119 21.96 -12.79 -7.23
N PRO A 120 22.74 -13.07 -8.29
CA PRO A 120 22.23 -13.74 -9.50
C PRO A 120 21.71 -15.16 -9.23
N ASN A 121 22.28 -15.86 -8.24
CA ASN A 121 21.82 -17.18 -7.83
C ASN A 121 20.40 -17.15 -7.23
N LEU A 122 20.07 -16.13 -6.43
CA LEU A 122 18.72 -15.94 -5.89
C LEU A 122 17.73 -15.52 -6.98
N VAL A 123 18.13 -14.66 -7.91
CA VAL A 123 17.30 -14.30 -9.07
C VAL A 123 16.97 -15.55 -9.88
N ARG A 124 17.99 -16.36 -10.22
CA ARG A 124 17.81 -17.64 -10.93
C ARG A 124 16.87 -18.58 -10.19
N PHE A 125 17.01 -18.69 -8.86
CA PHE A 125 16.13 -19.50 -8.01
C PHE A 125 14.67 -19.03 -8.09
N ILE A 126 14.42 -17.74 -7.91
CA ILE A 126 13.06 -17.17 -7.95
C ILE A 126 12.44 -17.37 -9.34
N GLU A 127 13.20 -17.10 -10.41
CA GLU A 127 12.73 -17.25 -11.78
C GLU A 127 12.47 -18.70 -12.17
N SER A 128 13.31 -19.63 -11.70
CA SER A 128 13.07 -21.07 -11.88
C SER A 128 11.81 -21.54 -11.15
N ILE A 129 11.49 -21.02 -9.96
CA ILE A 129 10.26 -21.39 -9.25
C ILE A 129 9.04 -20.81 -9.97
N ILE A 130 9.11 -19.57 -10.44
CA ILE A 130 8.01 -18.94 -11.20
C ILE A 130 7.73 -19.75 -12.47
N SER A 131 8.75 -20.11 -13.24
CA SER A 131 8.55 -20.83 -14.50
C SER A 131 7.97 -22.24 -14.32
N ILE A 132 8.34 -22.94 -13.25
CA ILE A 132 7.89 -24.32 -12.99
C ILE A 132 6.50 -24.35 -12.32
N TYR A 133 6.27 -23.49 -11.32
CA TYR A 133 5.10 -23.60 -10.43
C TYR A 133 4.07 -22.49 -10.60
N LEU A 134 4.44 -21.34 -11.18
CA LEU A 134 3.54 -20.23 -11.44
C LEU A 134 3.56 -19.85 -12.94
N PRO A 135 3.25 -20.79 -13.87
CA PRO A 135 3.02 -20.41 -15.25
C PRO A 135 1.81 -19.47 -15.27
N LEU A 136 2.07 -18.17 -15.47
CA LEU A 136 1.01 -17.17 -15.53
C LEU A 136 0.16 -17.46 -16.76
N ASN A 137 -1.03 -18.05 -16.56
CA ASN A 137 -1.95 -18.30 -17.65
C ASN A 137 -2.48 -16.96 -18.17
N GLU A 138 -2.13 -16.62 -19.41
CA GLU A 138 -2.54 -15.40 -20.06
C GLU A 138 -4.04 -15.47 -20.37
N LYS A 139 -4.86 -14.77 -19.57
CA LYS A 139 -6.21 -14.42 -20.03
C LYS A 139 -6.05 -13.57 -21.30
N PRO A 140 -6.96 -13.67 -22.29
CA PRO A 140 -6.86 -12.92 -23.52
C PRO A 140 -6.67 -11.42 -23.22
N PHE A 141 -5.68 -10.81 -23.86
CA PHE A 141 -5.21 -9.44 -23.60
C PHE A 141 -6.36 -8.42 -23.56
N SER A 142 -7.36 -8.57 -24.44
CA SER A 142 -8.52 -7.69 -24.52
C SER A 142 -9.40 -7.69 -23.27
N TYR A 143 -9.57 -8.84 -22.62
CA TYR A 143 -10.35 -8.97 -21.39
C TYR A 143 -9.60 -8.32 -20.22
N LEU A 144 -8.30 -8.63 -20.09
CA LEU A 144 -7.44 -8.05 -19.05
C LEU A 144 -7.36 -6.54 -19.15
N GLN A 145 -7.24 -5.99 -20.36
CA GLN A 145 -7.16 -4.55 -20.56
C GLN A 145 -8.46 -3.85 -20.13
N ARG A 146 -9.63 -4.42 -20.44
CA ARG A 146 -10.94 -3.88 -20.01
C ARG A 146 -11.09 -3.92 -18.49
N GLU A 147 -10.81 -5.06 -17.88
CA GLU A 147 -10.89 -5.24 -16.43
C GLU A 147 -9.94 -4.26 -15.71
N LYS A 148 -8.71 -4.11 -16.22
CA LYS A 148 -7.70 -3.17 -15.72
C LYS A 148 -8.14 -1.72 -15.86
N SER A 149 -8.70 -1.31 -17.00
CA SER A 149 -9.19 0.06 -17.20
C SER A 149 -10.35 0.39 -16.26
N GLN A 150 -11.32 -0.51 -16.09
CA GLN A 150 -12.45 -0.29 -15.16
C GLN A 150 -11.97 -0.17 -13.71
N LYS A 151 -11.07 -1.08 -13.29
CA LYS A 151 -10.46 -1.08 -11.97
C LYS A 151 -9.61 0.17 -11.70
N ASN A 152 -8.84 0.61 -12.70
CA ASN A 152 -8.04 1.83 -12.60
C ASN A 152 -8.89 3.10 -12.53
N PHE A 153 -9.98 3.16 -13.31
CA PHE A 153 -10.93 4.28 -13.24
C PHE A 153 -11.59 4.34 -11.85
N HIS A 154 -12.06 3.19 -11.35
CA HIS A 154 -12.60 3.07 -9.99
C HIS A 154 -11.57 3.52 -8.96
N PHE A 155 -10.35 2.97 -8.98
CA PHE A 155 -9.26 3.41 -8.10
C PHE A 155 -9.02 4.92 -8.16
N ALA A 156 -8.89 5.51 -9.35
CA ALA A 156 -8.61 6.94 -9.50
C ALA A 156 -9.74 7.81 -8.91
N PHE A 157 -10.99 7.45 -9.18
CA PHE A 157 -12.16 8.10 -8.60
C PHE A 157 -12.13 8.04 -7.07
N TYR A 158 -11.91 6.86 -6.49
CA TYR A 158 -11.85 6.73 -5.02
C TYR A 158 -10.63 7.42 -4.39
N TYR A 159 -9.46 7.31 -5.01
CA TYR A 159 -8.24 7.96 -4.55
C TYR A 159 -8.42 9.48 -4.51
N SER A 160 -9.07 10.07 -5.52
CA SER A 160 -9.40 11.51 -5.52
C SER A 160 -10.35 11.93 -4.40
N ILE A 161 -11.26 11.05 -3.98
CA ILE A 161 -12.20 11.32 -2.87
C ILE A 161 -11.51 11.18 -1.51
N LEU A 162 -10.67 10.15 -1.34
CA LEU A 162 -10.04 9.82 -0.05
C LEU A 162 -8.80 10.65 0.26
N PHE A 163 -8.01 10.98 -0.78
CA PHE A 163 -6.77 11.75 -0.65
C PHE A 163 -6.81 13.01 -1.52
N PRO A 164 -7.75 13.94 -1.28
CA PRO A 164 -7.92 15.11 -2.13
C PRO A 164 -6.70 16.06 -2.12
N PHE A 165 -5.85 15.97 -1.08
CA PHE A 165 -4.69 16.85 -0.89
C PHE A 165 -3.37 16.33 -1.48
N GLN A 166 -3.31 15.08 -1.97
CA GLN A 166 -2.04 14.54 -2.49
C GLN A 166 -1.65 15.15 -3.85
N ASN A 167 -2.62 15.70 -4.60
CA ASN A 167 -2.35 16.45 -5.81
C ASN A 167 -2.51 17.97 -5.58
N ARG A 168 -1.46 18.71 -5.98
CA ARG A 168 -1.27 20.18 -5.93
C ARG A 168 -2.48 21.01 -5.48
N LEU A 169 -2.32 21.66 -4.33
CA LEU A 169 -3.03 22.76 -3.64
C LEU A 169 -4.17 23.57 -4.32
N ASN A 170 -4.37 23.54 -5.64
CA ASN A 170 -5.44 24.26 -6.31
C ASN A 170 -6.79 23.52 -6.19
N GLU A 171 -6.77 22.19 -6.13
CA GLU A 171 -8.00 21.37 -6.03
C GLU A 171 -8.56 21.34 -4.59
N THR A 172 -7.71 21.60 -3.59
CA THR A 172 -8.12 21.64 -2.18
C THR A 172 -9.08 22.80 -1.91
N LEU A 173 -8.86 23.93 -2.58
CA LEU A 173 -9.77 25.07 -2.55
C LEU A 173 -11.16 24.69 -3.09
N LEU A 174 -11.21 23.98 -4.23
CA LEU A 174 -12.46 23.52 -4.84
C LEU A 174 -13.23 22.59 -3.91
N PHE A 175 -12.52 21.70 -3.19
CA PHE A 175 -13.15 20.83 -2.20
C PHE A 175 -13.65 21.61 -0.99
N CYS A 176 -12.86 22.55 -0.44
CA CYS A 176 -13.32 23.40 0.66
C CYS A 176 -14.59 24.18 0.26
N ILE A 177 -14.61 24.74 -0.95
CA ILE A 177 -15.77 25.43 -1.50
C ILE A 177 -16.96 24.47 -1.65
N GLY A 178 -16.73 23.27 -2.19
CA GLY A 178 -17.76 22.23 -2.36
C GLY A 178 -18.31 21.69 -1.04
N ALA A 179 -17.47 21.54 -0.02
CA ALA A 179 -17.88 21.09 1.31
C ALA A 179 -18.68 22.18 2.04
N VAL A 180 -18.27 23.44 1.93
CA VAL A 180 -19.02 24.59 2.46
C VAL A 180 -20.37 24.69 1.74
N SER A 181 -20.42 24.56 0.41
CA SER A 181 -21.68 24.64 -0.33
C SER A 181 -22.62 23.49 0.02
N LEU A 182 -22.11 22.27 0.18
CA LEU A 182 -22.92 21.11 0.56
C LEU A 182 -23.38 21.18 2.03
N SER A 183 -22.54 21.70 2.92
CA SER A 183 -22.89 21.96 4.33
C SER A 183 -23.99 23.02 4.43
N VAL A 184 -23.87 24.13 3.71
CA VAL A 184 -24.90 25.19 3.64
C VAL A 184 -26.18 24.64 3.02
N PHE A 185 -26.10 23.90 1.91
CA PHE A 185 -27.26 23.27 1.27
C PHE A 185 -27.97 22.30 2.22
N PHE A 186 -27.21 21.47 2.93
CA PHE A 186 -27.75 20.52 3.89
C PHE A 186 -28.37 21.23 5.11
N ALA A 187 -27.74 22.28 5.62
CA ALA A 187 -28.27 23.10 6.70
C ALA A 187 -29.58 23.81 6.31
N ILE A 188 -29.69 24.31 5.07
CA ILE A 188 -30.92 24.87 4.51
C ILE A 188 -31.99 23.78 4.35
N HIS A 189 -31.66 22.63 3.77
CA HIS A 189 -32.60 21.53 3.55
C HIS A 189 -33.14 20.96 4.86
N LEU A 190 -32.32 20.92 5.92
CA LEU A 190 -32.75 20.50 7.26
C LEU A 190 -33.49 21.59 8.04
N GLY A 191 -33.56 22.83 7.53
CA GLY A 191 -34.21 23.95 8.22
C GLY A 191 -33.51 24.33 9.53
N LEU A 192 -32.23 24.01 9.70
CA LEU A 192 -31.45 24.28 10.92
C LEU A 192 -31.16 25.77 11.12
N ILE A 193 -31.30 26.57 10.07
CA ILE A 193 -31.23 28.04 10.15
C ILE A 193 -32.61 28.53 10.57
N THR A 194 -33.00 28.26 11.81
CA THR A 194 -33.83 29.23 12.52
C THR A 194 -32.89 30.39 12.81
N ILE A 195 -33.00 31.46 12.03
CA ILE A 195 -32.45 32.76 12.41
C ILE A 195 -33.13 33.05 13.74
N GLN A 196 -32.43 32.74 14.82
CA GLN A 196 -32.87 33.02 16.16
C GLN A 196 -32.86 34.54 16.21
N ASP A 197 -34.04 35.14 16.05
CA ASP A 197 -34.30 36.58 15.99
C ASP A 197 -33.76 37.26 17.26
N LYS A 198 -32.44 37.46 17.32
CA LYS A 198 -31.76 38.36 18.25
C LYS A 198 -31.86 39.81 17.75
N VAL A 199 -32.92 40.14 17.03
CA VAL A 199 -33.33 41.52 16.77
C VAL A 199 -34.48 41.93 17.70
N ALA A 200 -35.24 40.99 18.28
CA ALA A 200 -36.32 41.34 19.22
C ALA A 200 -35.84 41.76 20.63
N SER A 201 -34.57 41.59 20.98
CA SER A 201 -34.05 41.95 22.32
C SER A 201 -33.30 43.28 22.37
N VAL A 202 -33.13 44.00 21.25
CA VAL A 202 -32.51 45.33 21.28
C VAL A 202 -33.55 46.45 21.33
N GLU A 203 -34.74 46.27 20.74
CA GLU A 203 -35.78 47.32 20.70
C GLU A 203 -36.56 47.53 22.01
N ILE A 204 -36.46 46.65 23.01
CA ILE A 204 -37.20 46.84 24.27
C ILE A 204 -36.47 47.80 25.24
N ASN A 205 -35.19 48.11 25.00
CA ASN A 205 -34.42 48.92 25.96
C ASN A 205 -34.36 50.42 25.66
N ASP A 206 -35.02 50.90 24.61
CA ASP A 206 -35.09 52.34 24.29
C ASP A 206 -36.48 52.99 24.60
N ASP A 207 -37.45 52.23 25.12
CA ASP A 207 -38.79 52.73 25.49
C ASP A 207 -39.04 52.83 27.01
N LEU A 208 -38.03 53.25 27.79
CA LEU A 208 -38.17 53.65 29.21
C LEU A 208 -37.29 54.85 29.56
#